data_AF-A0A3A8T8C5-F1
#
_entry.id   AF-A0A3A8T8C5-F1
#
_cell.length_a   1.000
_cell.length_b   1.000
_cell.length_c   1.000
_cell.angle_alpha   90.00
_cell.angle_beta   90.00
_cell.angle_gamma   90.00
#
_symmetry.space_group_name_H-M   'P 1'
#
loop_
_entity.id
_entity.type
_entity.pdbx_description
1 polymer ?
#
loop_
_entity_poly.entity_id
_entity_poly.type
_entity_poly.pdbx_seq_one_letter_code
_entity_poly.pdbx_strand_id
1 'polypeptide(L)'
;MATARPVAFGVLLLTALLLPTWGVEARTAILKAGEGWKLEVDGQPYVAKGVTFSGTGGPANFDKDCEQLKAIGVNTLRTWGTGDETAALLDAAHKHGLRVLVGLWLRPGRPGMENDDAFDYVRDAKGRESQLQATVAQVRRFKDHPAVLAWGVGNEVILNSPDEPSKVAYARFLEKVVRAVKRADSAHPVLSVDAWTLGIPFWEKYVPSLDAYGLNVYGRGIHALADAVKQAGGRKPWFITEFGAQGEWEAPKDARGVPQEPGDAEKYDVIVDGWRNALAPHVQAGRCLGLFVFNYSAALDHTGLWLGMLAGTSTRPAWHAVREAYTGAKPVPALPVLVRLEVRGLEKDWANVAFDVTSATPLEVSFAYNFRGAQTREERDRVTMLESRKGTTPGTWRVRLPVVTGAIKLYGLAKDGAGNLVAATTSVATP
;
A
#
# COMPACT_ATOMS: atom_id res chain seq x y z
N MET A 1 3.62 -19.53 -88.43
CA MET A 1 3.90 -19.76 -87.00
C MET A 1 3.30 -18.60 -86.20
N ALA A 2 2.15 -18.80 -85.56
CA ALA A 2 1.64 -17.95 -84.49
C ALA A 2 0.45 -18.67 -83.85
N THR A 3 0.75 -19.49 -82.84
CA THR A 3 -0.23 -20.22 -82.03
C THR A 3 -0.85 -19.28 -81.00
N ALA A 4 -2.19 -19.30 -80.92
CA ALA A 4 -2.99 -18.61 -79.93
C ALA A 4 -2.64 -19.04 -78.50
N ARG A 5 -2.67 -18.09 -77.55
CA ARG A 5 -2.60 -18.35 -76.10
C ARG A 5 -3.97 -18.06 -75.46
N PRO A 6 -4.46 -18.89 -74.54
CA PRO A 6 -5.71 -18.65 -73.82
C PRO A 6 -5.47 -17.73 -72.62
N VAL A 7 -6.50 -16.95 -72.29
CA VAL A 7 -6.60 -16.13 -71.07
C VAL A 7 -7.02 -17.05 -69.93
N ALA A 8 -6.20 -17.12 -68.87
CA ALA A 8 -6.55 -17.79 -67.63
C ALA A 8 -6.96 -16.75 -66.59
N PHE A 9 -8.24 -16.77 -66.20
CA PHE A 9 -8.76 -16.06 -65.03
C PHE A 9 -8.39 -16.84 -63.77
N GLY A 10 -7.45 -16.33 -62.97
CA GLY A 10 -7.14 -16.85 -61.64
C GLY A 10 -8.06 -16.21 -60.60
N VAL A 11 -9.00 -16.96 -60.05
CA VAL A 11 -9.78 -16.56 -58.87
C VAL A 11 -8.92 -16.80 -57.63
N LEU A 12 -8.48 -15.72 -56.97
CA LEU A 12 -7.86 -15.80 -55.64
C LEU A 12 -8.95 -16.01 -54.59
N LEU A 13 -9.08 -17.23 -54.08
CA LEU A 13 -9.85 -17.53 -52.88
C LEU A 13 -9.04 -17.09 -51.65
N LEU A 14 -9.37 -15.92 -51.09
CA LEU A 14 -8.96 -15.56 -49.73
C LEU A 14 -9.79 -16.40 -48.73
N THR A 15 -9.21 -17.49 -48.23
CA THR A 15 -9.72 -18.15 -47.03
C THR A 15 -9.35 -17.30 -45.82
N ALA A 16 -10.29 -16.49 -45.33
CA ALA A 16 -10.20 -15.88 -44.01
C ALA A 16 -10.27 -17.01 -42.96
N LEU A 17 -9.12 -17.37 -42.41
CA LEU A 17 -9.02 -18.19 -41.20
C LEU A 17 -9.63 -17.39 -40.04
N LEU A 18 -10.92 -17.59 -39.80
CA LEU A 18 -11.57 -17.23 -38.55
C LEU A 18 -10.98 -18.15 -37.47
N LEU A 19 -9.85 -17.73 -36.89
CA LEU A 19 -9.40 -18.28 -35.63
C LEU A 19 -10.48 -17.97 -34.60
N PRO A 20 -11.09 -18.98 -33.95
CA PRO A 20 -12.03 -18.70 -32.88
C PRO A 20 -11.25 -17.94 -31.80
N THR A 21 -11.69 -16.72 -31.49
CA THR A 21 -11.24 -15.98 -30.31
C THR A 21 -11.75 -16.76 -29.11
N TRP A 22 -11.00 -17.77 -28.68
CA TRP A 22 -11.19 -18.33 -27.36
C TRP A 22 -10.92 -17.17 -26.43
N GLY A 23 -11.98 -16.64 -25.80
CA GLY A 23 -11.82 -15.65 -24.76
C GLY A 23 -10.83 -16.23 -23.78
N VAL A 24 -9.64 -15.62 -23.68
CA VAL A 24 -8.69 -15.97 -22.63
C VAL A 24 -9.38 -15.51 -21.37
N GLU A 25 -9.99 -16.46 -20.66
CA GLU A 25 -10.54 -16.24 -19.34
C GLU A 25 -9.42 -15.57 -18.52
N ALA A 26 -9.69 -14.38 -17.97
CA ALA A 26 -8.68 -13.62 -17.25
C ALA A 26 -8.12 -14.52 -16.15
N ARG A 27 -6.84 -14.88 -16.25
CA ARG A 27 -6.25 -15.93 -15.42
C ARG A 27 -4.92 -15.46 -14.88
N THR A 28 -4.79 -15.57 -13.57
CA THR A 28 -3.52 -15.31 -12.88
C THR A 28 -2.97 -16.62 -12.32
N ALA A 29 -1.70 -16.90 -12.55
CA ALA A 29 -1.07 -18.13 -12.07
C ALA A 29 0.28 -17.85 -11.41
N ILE A 30 0.58 -18.58 -10.34
CA ILE A 30 1.92 -18.66 -9.76
C ILE A 30 2.47 -20.02 -10.16
N LEU A 31 3.47 -20.02 -11.04
CA LEU A 31 4.07 -21.23 -11.58
C LEU A 31 5.46 -21.43 -10.98
N LYS A 32 5.82 -22.67 -10.69
CA LYS A 32 7.20 -23.01 -10.31
C LYS A 32 8.10 -22.87 -11.55
N ALA A 33 9.24 -22.21 -11.39
CA ALA A 33 10.20 -21.93 -12.44
C ALA A 33 11.63 -22.21 -11.91
N GLY A 34 12.12 -23.43 -12.13
CA GLY A 34 13.37 -23.91 -11.53
C GLY A 34 13.28 -23.95 -10.00
N GLU A 35 14.22 -23.28 -9.34
CA GLU A 35 14.26 -23.12 -7.87
C GLU A 35 13.34 -21.98 -7.36
N GLY A 36 12.74 -21.20 -8.26
CA GLY A 36 11.88 -20.06 -7.92
C GLY A 36 10.46 -20.19 -8.48
N TRP A 37 9.76 -19.06 -8.54
CA TRP A 37 8.41 -18.93 -9.05
C TRP A 37 8.29 -17.77 -10.04
N LYS A 38 7.24 -17.82 -10.86
CA LYS A 38 6.87 -16.78 -11.79
C LYS A 38 5.38 -16.50 -11.62
N LEU A 39 5.03 -15.23 -11.51
CA LEU A 39 3.65 -14.76 -11.62
C LEU A 39 3.35 -14.51 -13.10
N GLU A 40 2.22 -15.03 -13.56
CA GLU A 40 1.71 -14.81 -14.91
C GLU A 40 0.30 -14.27 -14.88
N VAL A 41 0.02 -13.34 -15.79
CA VAL A 41 -1.31 -12.79 -16.04
C VAL A 41 -1.60 -12.99 -17.52
N ASP A 42 -2.65 -13.75 -17.83
CA ASP A 42 -3.04 -14.11 -19.20
C ASP A 42 -1.88 -14.73 -20.01
N GLY A 43 -1.09 -15.57 -19.32
CA GLY A 43 0.08 -16.28 -19.89
C GLY A 43 1.33 -15.42 -20.05
N GLN A 44 1.31 -14.15 -19.65
CA GLN A 44 2.47 -13.25 -19.74
C GLN A 44 3.16 -13.09 -18.38
N PRO A 45 4.52 -13.05 -18.34
CA PRO A 45 5.25 -12.70 -17.12
C PRO A 45 4.75 -11.41 -16.49
N TYR A 46 4.56 -11.41 -15.17
CA TYR A 46 4.08 -10.26 -14.43
C TYR A 46 4.87 -10.08 -13.13
N VAL A 47 5.14 -8.82 -12.79
CA VAL A 47 5.67 -8.42 -11.48
C VAL A 47 4.80 -7.28 -10.98
N ALA A 48 4.28 -7.40 -9.76
CA ALA A 48 3.43 -6.36 -9.19
C ALA A 48 4.29 -5.14 -8.80
N LYS A 49 4.08 -4.04 -9.53
CA LYS A 49 4.54 -2.68 -9.23
C LYS A 49 3.35 -1.96 -8.60
N GLY A 50 3.15 -2.24 -7.34
CA GLY A 50 1.90 -1.99 -6.64
C GLY A 50 1.92 -0.78 -5.74
N VAL A 51 0.71 -0.34 -5.39
CA VAL A 51 0.43 0.53 -4.23
C VAL A 51 -0.79 -0.02 -3.49
N THR A 52 -0.89 0.20 -2.19
CA THR A 52 -2.17 0.06 -1.50
C THR A 52 -3.08 1.24 -1.87
N PHE A 53 -4.39 1.01 -1.85
CA PHE A 53 -5.35 1.94 -2.43
C PHE A 53 -6.52 2.23 -1.47
N SER A 54 -6.66 3.51 -1.11
CA SER A 54 -7.86 4.07 -0.48
C SER A 54 -8.58 5.08 -1.39
N GLY A 55 -7.89 5.63 -2.40
CA GLY A 55 -8.44 6.56 -3.38
C GLY A 55 -8.57 8.00 -2.86
N THR A 56 -9.11 8.88 -3.71
CA THR A 56 -9.15 10.34 -3.44
C THR A 56 -10.56 10.92 -3.22
N GLY A 57 -11.56 10.09 -2.95
CA GLY A 57 -12.94 10.56 -2.74
C GLY A 57 -14.05 9.60 -3.16
N GLY A 58 -13.79 8.30 -3.11
CA GLY A 58 -14.76 7.26 -3.46
C GLY A 58 -14.88 6.97 -4.97
N PRO A 59 -15.90 6.20 -5.38
CA PRO A 59 -16.01 5.62 -6.72
C PRO A 59 -15.88 6.62 -7.89
N ALA A 60 -16.39 7.83 -7.72
CA ALA A 60 -16.37 8.86 -8.75
C ALA A 60 -14.95 9.28 -9.17
N ASN A 61 -13.96 9.09 -8.29
CA ASN A 61 -12.57 9.45 -8.55
C ASN A 61 -11.71 8.29 -9.05
N PHE A 62 -12.19 7.04 -8.98
CA PHE A 62 -11.36 5.86 -9.27
C PHE A 62 -10.79 5.84 -10.69
N ASP A 63 -11.53 6.36 -11.68
CA ASP A 63 -11.03 6.47 -13.05
C ASP A 63 -9.80 7.37 -13.14
N LYS A 64 -9.89 8.57 -12.57
CA LYS A 64 -8.78 9.53 -12.50
C LYS A 64 -7.62 9.00 -11.65
N ASP A 65 -7.94 8.38 -10.51
CA ASP A 65 -6.94 7.80 -9.62
C ASP A 65 -6.12 6.72 -10.34
N CYS A 66 -6.80 5.82 -11.07
CA CYS A 66 -6.14 4.77 -11.86
C CYS A 66 -5.31 5.35 -13.00
N GLU A 67 -5.80 6.38 -13.70
CA GLU A 67 -5.04 7.10 -14.73
C GLU A 67 -3.73 7.69 -14.18
N GLN A 68 -3.81 8.38 -13.03
CA GLN A 68 -2.65 9.02 -12.41
C GLN A 68 -1.64 7.98 -11.90
N LEU A 69 -2.11 6.88 -11.30
CA LEU A 69 -1.26 5.78 -10.84
C LEU A 69 -0.56 5.08 -12.02
N LYS A 70 -1.30 4.84 -13.12
CA LYS A 70 -0.72 4.29 -14.35
C LYS A 70 0.39 5.19 -14.90
N ALA A 71 0.20 6.51 -14.88
CA ALA A 71 1.16 7.49 -15.37
C ALA A 71 2.50 7.48 -14.59
N ILE A 72 2.49 7.05 -13.33
CA ILE A 72 3.71 6.89 -12.52
C ILE A 72 4.27 5.45 -12.51
N GLY A 73 3.76 4.58 -13.40
CA GLY A 73 4.28 3.23 -13.62
C GLY A 73 3.72 2.16 -12.70
N VAL A 74 2.67 2.46 -11.92
CA VAL A 74 1.92 1.44 -11.17
C VAL A 74 1.18 0.55 -12.16
N ASN A 75 1.18 -0.76 -11.88
CA ASN A 75 0.40 -1.75 -12.64
C ASN A 75 -0.56 -2.57 -11.77
N THR A 76 -0.46 -2.47 -10.45
CA THR A 76 -1.30 -3.23 -9.50
C THR A 76 -1.79 -2.36 -8.34
N LEU A 77 -3.03 -2.53 -7.92
CA LEU A 77 -3.57 -1.97 -6.69
C LEU A 77 -3.76 -3.07 -5.65
N ARG A 78 -3.71 -2.73 -4.36
CA ARG A 78 -4.12 -3.63 -3.27
C ARG A 78 -5.19 -2.97 -2.41
N THR A 79 -6.24 -3.72 -2.09
CA THR A 79 -7.24 -3.34 -1.09
C THR A 79 -7.17 -4.27 0.13
N TRP A 80 -7.74 -3.85 1.26
CA TRP A 80 -7.83 -4.68 2.48
C TRP A 80 -9.13 -5.48 2.57
N GLY A 81 -10.16 -5.05 1.85
CA GLY A 81 -11.47 -5.66 1.84
C GLY A 81 -12.21 -5.35 0.55
N THR A 82 -13.47 -5.78 0.52
CA THR A 82 -14.44 -5.48 -0.53
C THR A 82 -15.63 -4.74 0.05
N GLY A 83 -16.21 -3.85 -0.74
CA GLY A 83 -17.41 -3.07 -0.44
C GLY A 83 -18.26 -2.85 -1.68
N ASP A 84 -19.25 -1.97 -1.58
CA ASP A 84 -20.13 -1.64 -2.70
C ASP A 84 -19.37 -0.95 -3.84
N GLU A 85 -18.28 -0.24 -3.51
CA GLU A 85 -17.39 0.44 -4.44
C GLU A 85 -16.44 -0.48 -5.21
N THR A 86 -16.29 -1.75 -4.79
CA THR A 86 -15.27 -2.65 -5.36
C THR A 86 -15.49 -2.91 -6.85
N ALA A 87 -16.74 -3.03 -7.32
CA ALA A 87 -17.02 -3.18 -8.75
C ALA A 87 -16.49 -1.98 -9.56
N ALA A 88 -16.78 -0.76 -9.10
CA ALA A 88 -16.32 0.46 -9.76
C ALA A 88 -14.79 0.59 -9.76
N LEU A 89 -14.12 0.16 -8.68
CA LEU A 89 -12.66 0.14 -8.63
C LEU A 89 -12.08 -0.84 -9.65
N LEU A 90 -12.65 -2.04 -9.73
CA LEU A 90 -12.22 -3.06 -10.66
C LEU A 90 -12.44 -2.61 -12.11
N ASP A 91 -13.58 -1.98 -12.43
CA ASP A 91 -13.86 -1.41 -13.75
C ASP A 91 -12.83 -0.33 -14.13
N ALA A 92 -12.55 0.61 -13.21
CA ALA A 92 -11.55 1.66 -13.42
C ALA A 92 -10.14 1.08 -13.60
N ALA A 93 -9.75 0.13 -12.75
CA ALA A 93 -8.46 -0.56 -12.86
C ALA A 93 -8.33 -1.25 -14.22
N HIS A 94 -9.34 -2.01 -14.65
CA HIS A 94 -9.33 -2.68 -15.95
C HIS A 94 -9.22 -1.71 -17.12
N LYS A 95 -9.99 -0.60 -17.10
CA LYS A 95 -9.94 0.44 -18.12
C LYS A 95 -8.52 1.00 -18.33
N HIS A 96 -7.72 1.11 -17.27
CA HIS A 96 -6.34 1.61 -17.32
C HIS A 96 -5.28 0.50 -17.38
N GLY A 97 -5.69 -0.76 -17.57
CA GLY A 97 -4.81 -1.92 -17.66
C GLY A 97 -4.07 -2.23 -16.35
N LEU A 98 -4.67 -1.86 -15.21
CA LEU A 98 -4.22 -2.21 -13.88
C LEU A 98 -4.88 -3.52 -13.41
N ARG A 99 -4.21 -4.23 -12.50
CA ARG A 99 -4.78 -5.37 -11.77
C ARG A 99 -4.97 -5.03 -10.30
N VAL A 100 -5.75 -5.84 -9.58
CA VAL A 100 -6.08 -5.62 -8.17
C VAL A 100 -5.84 -6.90 -7.38
N LEU A 101 -4.96 -6.83 -6.39
CA LEU A 101 -4.91 -7.78 -5.27
C LEU A 101 -6.09 -7.45 -4.35
N VAL A 102 -7.18 -8.17 -4.51
CA VAL A 102 -8.44 -7.89 -3.81
C VAL A 102 -8.37 -8.44 -2.40
N GLY A 103 -8.46 -7.55 -1.42
CA GLY A 103 -8.50 -7.92 -0.01
C GLY A 103 -9.82 -8.59 0.36
N LEU A 104 -9.74 -9.63 1.19
CA LEU A 104 -10.86 -10.33 1.80
C LEU A 104 -10.70 -10.21 3.32
N TRP A 105 -11.37 -9.20 3.88
CA TRP A 105 -11.21 -8.84 5.29
C TRP A 105 -11.61 -9.98 6.23
N LEU A 106 -10.74 -10.30 7.18
CA LEU A 106 -11.05 -11.15 8.33
C LEU A 106 -10.78 -10.35 9.60
N ARG A 107 -11.68 -10.48 10.58
CA ARG A 107 -11.63 -9.68 11.81
C ARG A 107 -10.37 -10.00 12.64
N PRO A 108 -9.70 -9.02 13.24
CA PRO A 108 -8.57 -9.28 14.12
C PRO A 108 -9.03 -9.92 15.43
N GLY A 109 -8.14 -10.66 16.10
CA GLY A 109 -8.42 -11.29 17.40
C GLY A 109 -8.35 -10.34 18.60
N ARG A 110 -7.71 -9.17 18.43
CA ARG A 110 -7.62 -8.08 19.41
C ARG A 110 -7.50 -6.73 18.69
N PRO A 111 -7.74 -5.60 19.39
CA PRO A 111 -7.49 -4.27 18.85
C PRO A 111 -6.03 -4.11 18.41
N GLY A 112 -5.83 -3.38 17.31
CA GLY A 112 -4.51 -3.17 16.72
C GLY A 112 -4.43 -1.86 15.94
N MET A 113 -3.37 -1.72 15.13
CA MET A 113 -3.17 -0.52 14.31
C MET A 113 -4.25 -0.34 13.24
N GLU A 114 -5.11 -1.32 12.97
CA GLU A 114 -6.10 -1.27 11.88
C GLU A 114 -7.50 -0.91 12.35
N ASN A 115 -7.92 -1.40 13.52
CA ASN A 115 -9.18 -1.02 14.17
C ASN A 115 -9.22 -1.48 15.64
N ASP A 116 -10.31 -1.14 16.32
CA ASP A 116 -10.58 -1.48 17.72
C ASP A 116 -11.40 -2.80 17.87
N ASP A 117 -11.46 -3.64 16.84
CA ASP A 117 -12.22 -4.89 16.84
C ASP A 117 -11.48 -6.02 17.60
N ALA A 118 -12.25 -7.00 18.09
CA ALA A 118 -11.73 -8.19 18.76
C ALA A 118 -12.64 -9.40 18.51
N PHE A 119 -12.14 -10.38 17.77
CA PHE A 119 -12.87 -11.60 17.42
C PHE A 119 -12.31 -12.87 18.10
N ASP A 120 -13.19 -13.66 18.72
CA ASP A 120 -12.80 -14.90 19.39
C ASP A 120 -12.77 -16.09 18.41
N TYR A 121 -11.60 -16.33 17.80
CA TYR A 121 -11.36 -17.48 16.91
C TYR A 121 -11.41 -18.84 17.60
N VAL A 122 -11.35 -18.90 18.93
CA VAL A 122 -11.41 -20.17 19.68
C VAL A 122 -12.87 -20.56 19.85
N ARG A 123 -13.71 -19.66 20.37
CA ARG A 123 -15.06 -19.98 20.86
C ARG A 123 -16.18 -19.61 19.89
N ASP A 124 -16.03 -18.55 19.10
CA ASP A 124 -17.12 -18.07 18.23
C ASP A 124 -17.22 -18.82 16.89
N ALA A 125 -17.72 -20.06 16.94
CA ALA A 125 -17.88 -20.90 15.76
C ALA A 125 -18.88 -20.31 14.74
N LYS A 126 -19.94 -19.64 15.21
CA LYS A 126 -20.95 -19.02 14.33
C LYS A 126 -20.38 -17.81 13.61
N GLY A 127 -19.61 -16.97 14.29
CA GLY A 127 -18.91 -15.83 13.70
C GLY A 127 -17.87 -16.26 12.67
N ARG A 128 -17.15 -17.38 12.90
CA ARG A 128 -16.24 -17.96 11.91
C ARG A 128 -16.98 -18.40 10.66
N GLU A 129 -18.10 -19.11 10.82
CA GLU A 129 -18.91 -19.54 9.68
C GLU A 129 -19.48 -18.35 8.91
N SER A 130 -19.96 -17.31 9.60
CA SER A 130 -20.42 -16.07 8.97
C SER A 130 -19.33 -15.39 8.13
N GLN A 131 -18.11 -15.24 8.69
CA GLN A 131 -16.96 -14.70 7.96
C GLN A 131 -16.58 -15.54 6.75
N LEU A 132 -16.62 -16.87 6.85
CA LEU A 132 -16.36 -17.78 5.74
C LEU A 132 -17.37 -17.58 4.60
N GLN A 133 -18.67 -17.58 4.92
CA GLN A 133 -19.72 -17.43 3.90
C GLN A 133 -19.68 -16.04 3.25
N ALA A 134 -19.47 -14.98 4.05
CA ALA A 134 -19.29 -13.64 3.53
C ALA A 134 -18.09 -13.56 2.57
N THR A 135 -16.94 -14.15 2.96
CA THR A 135 -15.74 -14.19 2.11
C THR A 135 -16.01 -14.89 0.77
N VAL A 136 -16.64 -16.07 0.80
CA VAL A 136 -16.97 -16.82 -0.42
C VAL A 136 -17.97 -16.07 -1.31
N ALA A 137 -18.92 -15.35 -0.72
CA ALA A 137 -19.86 -14.53 -1.46
C ALA A 137 -19.14 -13.40 -2.24
N GLN A 138 -18.17 -12.73 -1.62
CA GLN A 138 -17.38 -11.68 -2.30
C GLN A 138 -16.52 -12.27 -3.43
N VAL A 139 -15.90 -13.44 -3.22
CA VAL A 139 -15.16 -14.14 -4.28
C VAL A 139 -16.07 -14.47 -5.46
N ARG A 140 -17.24 -15.07 -5.21
CA ARG A 140 -18.21 -15.36 -6.28
C ARG A 140 -18.67 -14.11 -7.02
N ARG A 141 -18.76 -12.97 -6.34
CA ARG A 141 -19.19 -11.70 -6.92
C ARG A 141 -18.17 -11.12 -7.90
N PHE A 142 -16.87 -11.25 -7.61
CA PHE A 142 -15.83 -10.53 -8.39
C PHE A 142 -14.83 -11.42 -9.12
N LYS A 143 -14.83 -12.76 -8.92
CA LYS A 143 -13.84 -13.68 -9.52
C LYS A 143 -13.72 -13.61 -11.03
N ASP A 144 -14.81 -13.29 -11.74
CA ASP A 144 -14.82 -13.27 -13.21
C ASP A 144 -14.40 -11.89 -13.76
N HIS A 145 -14.09 -10.92 -12.88
CA HIS A 145 -13.70 -9.59 -13.29
C HIS A 145 -12.22 -9.56 -13.74
N PRO A 146 -11.90 -9.06 -14.95
CA PRO A 146 -10.56 -9.14 -15.52
C PRO A 146 -9.48 -8.38 -14.74
N ALA A 147 -9.83 -7.33 -14.00
CA ALA A 147 -8.87 -6.65 -13.13
C ALA A 147 -8.38 -7.50 -11.93
N VAL A 148 -9.03 -8.59 -11.53
CA VAL A 148 -8.58 -9.38 -10.37
C VAL A 148 -7.22 -10.01 -10.66
N LEU A 149 -6.25 -9.76 -9.78
CA LEU A 149 -4.94 -10.43 -9.80
C LEU A 149 -4.96 -11.68 -8.92
N ALA A 150 -5.35 -11.50 -7.67
CA ALA A 150 -5.27 -12.51 -6.62
C ALA A 150 -6.14 -12.08 -5.43
N TRP A 151 -6.34 -13.01 -4.49
CA TRP A 151 -7.10 -12.79 -3.27
C TRP A 151 -6.18 -12.68 -2.05
N GLY A 152 -6.25 -11.56 -1.33
CA GLY A 152 -5.53 -11.35 -0.07
C GLY A 152 -6.44 -11.60 1.13
N VAL A 153 -6.36 -12.79 1.74
CA VAL A 153 -7.24 -13.19 2.84
C VAL A 153 -6.67 -12.77 4.20
N GLY A 154 -7.40 -11.88 4.88
CA GLY A 154 -6.98 -11.28 6.16
C GLY A 154 -5.82 -10.29 6.01
N ASN A 155 -5.63 -9.46 7.04
CA ASN A 155 -4.49 -8.56 7.19
C ASN A 155 -4.07 -8.52 8.66
N GLU A 156 -2.85 -8.99 8.94
CA GLU A 156 -2.24 -8.90 10.27
C GLU A 156 -3.06 -9.53 11.40
N VAL A 157 -3.80 -10.60 11.10
CA VAL A 157 -4.64 -11.28 12.10
C VAL A 157 -3.79 -12.12 13.06
N ILE A 158 -2.64 -12.66 12.61
CA ILE A 158 -1.69 -13.36 13.51
C ILE A 158 -1.02 -12.34 14.44
N LEU A 159 -0.56 -11.20 13.90
CA LEU A 159 -0.05 -10.09 14.72
C LEU A 159 -1.10 -9.66 15.75
N ASN A 160 -2.34 -9.47 15.32
CA ASN A 160 -3.46 -9.02 16.14
C ASN A 160 -4.26 -10.19 16.73
N SER A 161 -3.57 -11.24 17.18
CA SER A 161 -4.16 -12.31 17.98
C SER A 161 -3.65 -12.23 19.43
N PRO A 162 -4.52 -12.37 20.45
CA PRO A 162 -4.17 -12.11 21.85
C PRO A 162 -3.14 -13.10 22.40
N ASP A 163 -3.16 -14.35 21.94
CA ASP A 163 -2.31 -15.44 22.42
C ASP A 163 -2.06 -16.51 21.35
N GLU A 164 -1.17 -17.46 21.66
CA GLU A 164 -0.81 -18.57 20.77
C GLU A 164 -2.01 -19.48 20.40
N PRO A 165 -2.90 -19.89 21.34
CA PRO A 165 -4.11 -20.64 20.99
C PRO A 165 -4.99 -19.91 19.97
N SER A 166 -5.15 -18.60 20.09
CA SER A 166 -5.92 -17.78 19.15
C SER A 166 -5.28 -17.74 17.77
N LYS A 167 -3.95 -17.61 17.68
CA LYS A 167 -3.19 -17.70 16.41
C LYS A 167 -3.39 -19.04 15.72
N VAL A 168 -3.30 -20.14 16.46
CA VAL A 168 -3.54 -21.49 15.92
C VAL A 168 -4.99 -21.67 15.47
N ALA A 169 -5.96 -21.18 16.25
CA ALA A 169 -7.37 -21.26 15.91
C ALA A 169 -7.70 -20.47 14.64
N TYR A 170 -7.15 -19.25 14.53
CA TYR A 170 -7.23 -18.45 13.31
C TYR A 170 -6.57 -19.17 12.13
N ALA A 171 -5.35 -19.68 12.25
CA ALA A 171 -4.66 -20.35 11.15
C ALA A 171 -5.44 -21.57 10.63
N ARG A 172 -6.04 -22.37 11.52
CA ARG A 172 -6.91 -23.49 11.11
C ARG A 172 -8.19 -23.02 10.43
N PHE A 173 -8.75 -21.89 10.86
CA PHE A 173 -9.90 -21.28 10.20
C PHE A 173 -9.52 -20.73 8.81
N LEU A 174 -8.38 -20.05 8.71
CA LEU A 174 -7.83 -19.52 7.47
C LEU A 174 -7.67 -20.62 6.41
N GLU A 175 -7.19 -21.81 6.76
CA GLU A 175 -7.13 -22.95 5.81
C GLU A 175 -8.50 -23.36 5.26
N LYS A 176 -9.55 -23.32 6.10
CA LYS A 176 -10.93 -23.58 5.61
C LYS A 176 -11.37 -22.50 4.62
N VAL A 177 -11.05 -21.24 4.92
CA VAL A 177 -11.35 -20.09 4.05
C VAL A 177 -10.60 -20.23 2.73
N VAL A 178 -9.27 -20.39 2.75
CA VAL A 178 -8.43 -20.53 1.54
C VAL A 178 -8.94 -21.67 0.66
N ARG A 179 -9.23 -22.85 1.22
CA ARG A 179 -9.79 -23.96 0.44
C ARG A 179 -11.17 -23.64 -0.15
N ALA A 180 -12.00 -22.86 0.53
CA ALA A 180 -13.31 -22.47 0.03
C ALA A 180 -13.20 -21.42 -1.09
N VAL A 181 -12.30 -20.45 -0.95
CA VAL A 181 -11.97 -19.47 -2.00
C VAL A 181 -11.50 -20.19 -3.26
N LYS A 182 -10.52 -21.10 -3.14
CA LYS A 182 -9.99 -21.87 -4.28
C LYS A 182 -11.01 -22.79 -4.96
N ARG A 183 -12.06 -23.21 -4.25
CA ARG A 183 -13.18 -23.96 -4.84
C ARG A 183 -14.16 -23.05 -5.59
N ALA A 184 -14.35 -21.82 -5.10
CA ALA A 184 -15.23 -20.85 -5.75
C ALA A 184 -14.56 -20.20 -6.98
N ASP A 185 -13.24 -20.04 -6.92
CA ASP A 185 -12.40 -19.44 -7.94
C ASP A 185 -11.08 -20.21 -8.06
N SER A 186 -10.91 -20.93 -9.16
CA SER A 186 -9.68 -21.64 -9.51
C SER A 186 -8.75 -20.85 -10.44
N ALA A 187 -9.16 -19.65 -10.87
CA ALA A 187 -8.45 -18.82 -11.83
C ALA A 187 -7.45 -17.85 -11.18
N HIS A 188 -7.59 -17.58 -9.88
CA HIS A 188 -6.75 -16.62 -9.15
C HIS A 188 -6.02 -17.24 -7.95
N PRO A 189 -4.75 -16.86 -7.68
CA PRO A 189 -4.02 -17.28 -6.49
C PRO A 189 -4.61 -16.71 -5.21
N VAL A 190 -4.37 -17.40 -4.10
CA VAL A 190 -4.76 -16.94 -2.75
C VAL A 190 -3.53 -16.78 -1.88
N LEU A 191 -3.35 -15.59 -1.32
CA LEU A 191 -2.38 -15.30 -0.27
C LEU A 191 -3.08 -14.86 1.02
N SER A 192 -2.33 -14.87 2.12
CA SER A 192 -2.72 -14.23 3.38
C SER A 192 -1.63 -13.24 3.78
N VAL A 193 -2.03 -12.15 4.44
CA VAL A 193 -1.17 -11.00 4.74
C VAL A 193 -0.92 -10.90 6.24
N ASP A 194 0.34 -10.76 6.65
CA ASP A 194 0.69 -10.47 8.04
C ASP A 194 1.96 -9.59 8.14
N ALA A 195 2.24 -9.11 9.35
CA ALA A 195 3.39 -8.26 9.62
C ALA A 195 4.67 -9.07 9.58
N TRP A 196 5.65 -8.57 8.84
CA TRP A 196 6.96 -9.20 8.67
C TRP A 196 6.80 -10.69 8.33
N THR A 197 7.44 -11.59 9.08
CA THR A 197 7.39 -13.05 8.90
C THR A 197 6.53 -13.75 9.96
N LEU A 198 5.73 -13.02 10.75
CA LEU A 198 5.00 -13.56 11.91
C LEU A 198 4.01 -14.67 11.51
N GLY A 199 3.37 -14.54 10.35
CA GLY A 199 2.41 -15.51 9.84
C GLY A 199 3.05 -16.80 9.31
N ILE A 200 4.30 -16.77 8.85
CA ILE A 200 4.93 -17.87 8.09
C ILE A 200 4.92 -19.20 8.85
N PRO A 201 5.35 -19.29 10.13
CA PRO A 201 5.33 -20.56 10.86
C PRO A 201 3.92 -21.17 10.98
N PHE A 202 2.88 -20.33 11.10
CA PHE A 202 1.49 -20.77 11.18
C PHE A 202 0.95 -21.20 9.82
N TRP A 203 1.25 -20.44 8.77
CA TRP A 203 0.83 -20.76 7.41
C TRP A 203 1.44 -22.06 6.92
N GLU A 204 2.73 -22.26 7.16
CA GLU A 204 3.44 -23.49 6.78
C GLU A 204 2.91 -24.73 7.47
N LYS A 205 2.51 -24.60 8.74
CA LYS A 205 2.02 -25.72 9.55
C LYS A 205 0.53 -26.00 9.35
N TYR A 206 -0.30 -24.97 9.23
CA TYR A 206 -1.75 -25.08 9.31
C TYR A 206 -2.49 -24.68 8.03
N VAL A 207 -1.83 -23.98 7.10
CA VAL A 207 -2.47 -23.41 5.89
C VAL A 207 -1.72 -23.79 4.60
N PRO A 208 -1.54 -25.11 4.34
CA PRO A 208 -0.77 -25.57 3.19
C PRO A 208 -1.38 -25.13 1.85
N SER A 209 -2.67 -24.78 1.80
CA SER A 209 -3.36 -24.43 0.56
C SER A 209 -3.04 -23.04 -0.01
N LEU A 210 -2.37 -22.16 0.75
CA LEU A 210 -1.93 -20.83 0.26
C LEU A 210 -0.99 -20.95 -0.94
N ASP A 211 -1.08 -20.02 -1.88
CA ASP A 211 -0.20 -19.97 -3.06
C ASP A 211 1.03 -19.11 -2.83
N ALA A 212 0.92 -18.06 -2.00
CA ALA A 212 1.99 -17.14 -1.65
C ALA A 212 1.78 -16.53 -0.26
N TYR A 213 2.79 -15.85 0.26
CA TYR A 213 2.69 -15.00 1.45
C TYR A 213 2.53 -13.53 1.06
N GLY A 214 1.72 -12.78 1.82
CA GLY A 214 1.76 -11.33 1.85
C GLY A 214 2.50 -10.86 3.10
N LEU A 215 3.58 -10.12 2.93
CA LEU A 215 4.44 -9.66 4.03
C LEU A 215 4.40 -8.13 4.07
N ASN A 216 3.90 -7.57 5.16
CA ASN A 216 3.96 -6.13 5.41
C ASN A 216 5.34 -5.81 6.00
N VAL A 217 6.08 -4.90 5.36
CA VAL A 217 7.47 -4.59 5.71
C VAL A 217 7.67 -3.09 5.69
N TYR A 218 8.28 -2.53 6.73
CA TYR A 218 8.49 -1.08 6.82
C TYR A 218 9.95 -0.77 7.11
N GLY A 219 10.46 0.31 6.50
CA GLY A 219 11.83 0.76 6.67
C GLY A 219 12.89 -0.14 6.02
N ARG A 220 14.14 0.03 6.46
CA ARG A 220 15.31 -0.67 5.91
C ARG A 220 15.37 -2.17 6.23
N GLY A 221 14.46 -2.67 7.06
CA GLY A 221 14.33 -4.10 7.38
C GLY A 221 14.15 -4.98 6.13
N ILE A 222 13.61 -4.43 5.03
CA ILE A 222 13.43 -5.16 3.77
C ILE A 222 14.69 -5.86 3.24
N HIS A 223 15.89 -5.33 3.52
CA HIS A 223 17.16 -5.96 3.13
C HIS A 223 17.43 -7.30 3.83
N ALA A 224 16.87 -7.51 5.02
CA ALA A 224 17.01 -8.74 5.79
C ALA A 224 15.86 -9.73 5.53
N LEU A 225 14.86 -9.35 4.73
CA LEU A 225 13.60 -10.09 4.65
C LEU A 225 13.79 -11.51 4.12
N ALA A 226 14.59 -11.72 3.09
CA ALA A 226 14.73 -13.05 2.49
C ALA A 226 15.36 -14.06 3.47
N ASP A 227 16.34 -13.62 4.27
CA ASP A 227 16.92 -14.44 5.32
C ASP A 227 15.92 -14.70 6.44
N ALA A 228 15.13 -13.70 6.83
CA ALA A 228 14.07 -13.88 7.82
C ALA A 228 12.97 -14.84 7.35
N VAL A 229 12.56 -14.78 6.09
CA VAL A 229 11.61 -15.73 5.48
C VAL A 229 12.17 -17.15 5.54
N LYS A 230 13.45 -17.33 5.20
CA LYS A 230 14.12 -18.64 5.29
C LYS A 230 14.19 -19.14 6.74
N GLN A 231 14.55 -18.28 7.69
CA GLN A 231 14.62 -18.62 9.11
C GLN A 231 13.25 -18.98 9.69
N ALA A 232 12.18 -18.34 9.22
CA ALA A 232 10.80 -18.67 9.57
C ALA A 232 10.28 -19.96 8.92
N GLY A 233 11.08 -20.61 8.06
CA GLY A 233 10.72 -21.84 7.36
C GLY A 233 9.87 -21.64 6.12
N GLY A 234 9.85 -20.43 5.56
CA GLY A 234 9.07 -20.10 4.36
C GLY A 234 9.54 -20.88 3.13
N ARG A 235 8.58 -21.47 2.40
CA ARG A 235 8.80 -22.32 1.21
C ARG A 235 8.02 -21.88 -0.03
N LYS A 236 7.21 -20.83 0.07
CA LYS A 236 6.38 -20.28 -1.00
C LYS A 236 6.90 -18.90 -1.42
N PRO A 237 6.58 -18.41 -2.63
CA PRO A 237 6.94 -17.06 -3.01
C PRO A 237 6.14 -16.05 -2.18
N TRP A 238 6.60 -14.80 -2.18
CA TRP A 238 5.97 -13.73 -1.40
C TRP A 238 5.74 -12.45 -2.19
N PHE A 239 4.77 -11.68 -1.75
CA PHE A 239 4.56 -10.28 -2.11
C PHE A 239 4.92 -9.41 -0.91
N ILE A 240 5.51 -8.24 -1.16
CA ILE A 240 5.57 -7.19 -0.14
C ILE A 240 4.25 -6.42 -0.21
N THR A 241 3.31 -6.71 0.68
CA THR A 241 1.93 -6.23 0.56
C THR A 241 1.69 -4.85 1.17
N GLU A 242 2.64 -4.37 1.96
CA GLU A 242 2.78 -2.98 2.38
C GLU A 242 4.26 -2.65 2.50
N PHE A 243 4.66 -1.49 1.99
CA PHE A 243 6.02 -0.98 2.07
C PHE A 243 6.07 0.53 2.22
N GLY A 244 7.03 1.02 2.97
CA GLY A 244 7.26 2.45 3.16
C GLY A 244 8.40 2.71 4.13
N ALA A 245 8.45 3.92 4.67
CA ALA A 245 9.38 4.29 5.71
C ALA A 245 9.16 3.47 7.00
N GLN A 246 10.07 3.59 7.97
CA GLN A 246 9.90 2.97 9.28
C GLN A 246 8.58 3.42 9.91
N GLY A 247 7.78 2.47 10.42
CA GLY A 247 6.50 2.73 11.05
C GLY A 247 6.62 3.36 12.45
N GLU A 248 5.58 4.06 12.90
CA GLU A 248 5.55 4.73 14.22
C GLU A 248 5.80 3.75 15.39
N TRP A 249 5.35 2.50 15.26
CA TRP A 249 5.48 1.46 16.29
C TRP A 249 6.92 1.00 16.55
N GLU A 250 7.85 1.26 15.62
CA GLU A 250 9.27 0.96 15.73
C GLU A 250 10.14 2.22 15.90
N ALA A 251 9.55 3.40 15.71
CA ALA A 251 10.26 4.66 15.77
C ALA A 251 10.71 4.98 17.21
N PRO A 252 11.95 5.45 17.42
CA PRO A 252 12.38 5.92 18.73
C PRO A 252 11.54 7.12 19.14
N LYS A 253 11.26 7.22 20.45
CA LYS A 253 10.55 8.38 21.01
C LYS A 253 11.56 9.46 21.40
N ASP A 254 11.19 10.72 21.21
CA ASP A 254 11.98 11.84 21.70
C ASP A 254 11.86 12.03 23.23
N ALA A 255 12.54 13.04 23.77
CA ALA A 255 12.53 13.35 25.20
C ALA A 255 11.13 13.68 25.77
N ARG A 256 10.12 13.88 24.91
CA ARG A 256 8.72 14.16 25.28
C ARG A 256 7.79 12.98 25.00
N GLY A 257 8.35 11.83 24.60
CA GLY A 257 7.58 10.62 24.32
C GLY A 257 6.90 10.60 22.95
N VAL A 258 7.17 11.59 22.09
CA VAL A 258 6.60 11.65 20.73
C VAL A 258 7.48 10.81 19.79
N PRO A 259 6.91 9.88 19.00
CA PRO A 259 7.68 9.11 18.02
C PRO A 259 8.36 9.99 16.97
N GLN A 260 9.66 9.78 16.80
CA GLN A 260 10.49 10.49 15.83
C GLN A 260 10.20 9.96 14.44
N GLU A 261 9.54 10.80 13.63
CA GLU A 261 9.20 10.45 12.27
C GLU A 261 10.40 10.59 11.34
N PRO A 262 10.66 9.60 10.47
CA PRO A 262 11.69 9.73 9.43
C PRO A 262 11.48 11.01 8.60
N GLY A 263 12.58 11.64 8.20
CA GLY A 263 12.49 12.82 7.32
C GLY A 263 11.95 12.44 5.94
N ASP A 264 11.25 13.35 5.28
CA ASP A 264 10.66 13.10 3.96
C ASP A 264 11.66 12.62 2.88
N ALA A 265 12.93 13.07 2.96
CA ALA A 265 14.01 12.56 2.11
C ALA A 265 14.36 11.09 2.42
N GLU A 266 14.39 10.71 3.70
CA GLU A 266 14.62 9.32 4.11
C GLU A 266 13.45 8.42 3.67
N LYS A 267 12.20 8.89 3.85
CA LYS A 267 11.01 8.16 3.39
C LYS A 267 11.07 7.89 1.88
N TYR A 268 11.49 8.89 1.11
CA TYR A 268 11.71 8.77 -0.33
C TYR A 268 12.77 7.72 -0.66
N ASP A 269 13.94 7.84 -0.04
CA ASP A 269 15.09 6.97 -0.31
C ASP A 269 14.80 5.50 0.00
N VAL A 270 14.10 5.22 1.11
CA VAL A 270 13.70 3.85 1.50
C VAL A 270 12.84 3.19 0.43
N ILE A 271 11.89 3.91 -0.17
CA ILE A 271 11.01 3.37 -1.21
C ILE A 271 11.82 3.02 -2.48
N VAL A 272 12.68 3.95 -2.92
CA VAL A 272 13.51 3.76 -4.12
C VAL A 272 14.53 2.63 -3.94
N ASP A 273 15.22 2.62 -2.80
CA ASP A 273 16.21 1.60 -2.43
C ASP A 273 15.58 0.22 -2.26
N GLY A 274 14.42 0.15 -1.60
CA GLY A 274 13.68 -1.10 -1.40
C GLY A 274 13.32 -1.77 -2.71
N TRP A 275 12.83 -1.02 -3.70
CA TRP A 275 12.52 -1.58 -5.02
C TRP A 275 13.79 -1.95 -5.81
N ARG A 276 14.76 -1.04 -5.91
CA ARG A 276 15.91 -1.20 -6.81
C ARG A 276 16.96 -2.18 -6.29
N ASN A 277 17.23 -2.14 -5.00
CA ASN A 277 18.39 -2.83 -4.42
C ASN A 277 17.95 -4.01 -3.56
N ALA A 278 16.98 -3.82 -2.66
CA ALA A 278 16.54 -4.90 -1.79
C ALA A 278 15.72 -5.95 -2.56
N LEU A 279 14.74 -5.53 -3.36
CA LEU A 279 13.77 -6.44 -3.97
C LEU A 279 14.27 -7.07 -5.28
N ALA A 280 15.00 -6.33 -6.11
CA ALA A 280 15.36 -6.75 -7.47
C ALA A 280 16.03 -8.13 -7.54
N PRO A 281 17.01 -8.49 -6.67
CA PRO A 281 17.60 -9.83 -6.68
C PRO A 281 16.61 -10.95 -6.32
N HIS A 282 15.59 -10.67 -5.50
CA HIS A 282 14.57 -11.65 -5.12
C HIS A 282 13.47 -11.79 -6.18
N VAL A 283 13.18 -10.73 -6.94
CA VAL A 283 12.31 -10.81 -8.13
C VAL A 283 13.00 -11.62 -9.23
N GLN A 284 14.27 -11.35 -9.51
CA GLN A 284 15.03 -12.09 -10.53
C GLN A 284 15.15 -13.58 -10.18
N ALA A 285 15.32 -13.92 -8.91
CA ALA A 285 15.36 -15.30 -8.43
C ALA A 285 13.96 -15.95 -8.31
N GLY A 286 12.88 -15.24 -8.65
CA GLY A 286 11.51 -15.74 -8.58
C GLY A 286 10.99 -15.97 -7.15
N ARG A 287 11.63 -15.38 -6.13
CA ARG A 287 11.20 -15.51 -4.73
C ARG A 287 10.13 -14.48 -4.36
N CYS A 288 10.29 -13.26 -4.86
CA CYS A 288 9.34 -12.18 -4.66
C CYS A 288 8.58 -11.87 -5.95
N LEU A 289 7.26 -11.70 -5.86
CA LEU A 289 6.37 -11.49 -7.00
C LEU A 289 5.93 -10.03 -7.18
N GLY A 290 6.36 -9.14 -6.27
CA GLY A 290 6.16 -7.70 -6.37
C GLY A 290 6.00 -7.03 -5.02
N LEU A 291 5.75 -5.71 -5.06
CA LEU A 291 5.74 -4.83 -3.91
C LEU A 291 4.62 -3.80 -4.01
N PHE A 292 4.00 -3.48 -2.89
CA PHE A 292 2.92 -2.50 -2.77
C PHE A 292 3.31 -1.40 -1.78
N VAL A 293 3.56 -0.19 -2.28
CA VAL A 293 3.85 0.97 -1.40
C VAL A 293 2.57 1.41 -0.70
N PHE A 294 2.64 1.61 0.61
CA PHE A 294 1.56 2.13 1.44
C PHE A 294 1.67 3.65 1.51
N ASN A 295 0.67 4.48 1.16
CA ASN A 295 -0.67 4.19 0.62
C ASN A 295 -1.13 5.33 -0.31
N TYR A 296 -1.86 5.02 -1.38
CA TYR A 296 -2.55 6.01 -2.21
C TYR A 296 -3.89 6.42 -1.58
N SER A 297 -3.87 7.50 -0.80
CA SER A 297 -5.02 8.07 -0.08
C SER A 297 -4.92 9.58 -0.02
N ALA A 298 -6.04 10.29 -0.24
CA ALA A 298 -6.11 11.74 -0.03
C ALA A 298 -6.26 12.17 1.45
N ALA A 299 -6.32 11.22 2.39
CA ALA A 299 -6.51 11.53 3.81
C ALA A 299 -5.41 12.46 4.34
N LEU A 300 -5.83 13.48 5.10
CA LEU A 300 -4.92 14.35 5.86
C LEU A 300 -5.00 13.94 7.34
N ASP A 301 -4.32 12.85 7.66
CA ASP A 301 -4.20 12.31 9.01
C ASP A 301 -2.74 11.96 9.31
N HIS A 302 -2.49 11.48 10.52
CA HIS A 302 -1.16 11.16 11.01
C HIS A 302 -0.48 10.10 10.12
N THR A 303 -1.20 9.03 9.81
CA THR A 303 -0.71 7.93 8.98
C THR A 303 -0.42 8.38 7.54
N GLY A 304 -1.27 9.25 6.98
CA GLY A 304 -1.12 9.82 5.64
C GLY A 304 0.08 10.77 5.54
N LEU A 305 0.36 11.59 6.56
CA LEU A 305 1.59 12.39 6.57
C LEU A 305 2.85 11.54 6.76
N TRP A 306 2.74 10.47 7.56
CA TRP A 306 3.85 9.56 7.84
C TRP A 306 4.22 8.70 6.63
N LEU A 307 3.26 8.00 6.04
CA LEU A 307 3.49 6.98 5.01
C LEU A 307 2.80 7.29 3.66
N GLY A 308 1.79 8.16 3.64
CA GLY A 308 0.94 8.38 2.48
C GLY A 308 1.61 8.99 1.25
N MET A 309 1.11 8.62 0.08
CA MET A 309 1.52 9.16 -1.22
C MET A 309 0.93 10.55 -1.50
N LEU A 310 -0.22 10.87 -0.90
CA LEU A 310 -0.88 12.17 -1.04
C LEU A 310 -1.20 12.75 0.35
N ALA A 311 -1.55 14.03 0.34
CA ALA A 311 -2.16 14.72 1.47
C ALA A 311 -3.18 15.73 0.90
N GLY A 312 -4.46 15.39 1.00
CA GLY A 312 -5.51 16.06 0.22
C GLY A 312 -5.23 15.93 -1.28
N THR A 313 -5.19 17.06 -1.97
CA THR A 313 -4.88 17.13 -3.41
C THR A 313 -3.39 17.24 -3.73
N SER A 314 -2.53 17.28 -2.71
CA SER A 314 -1.08 17.47 -2.89
C SER A 314 -0.38 16.12 -2.96
N THR A 315 0.64 16.01 -3.81
CA THR A 315 1.50 14.82 -3.83
C THR A 315 2.55 14.92 -2.72
N ARG A 316 2.91 13.79 -2.12
CA ARG A 316 3.97 13.68 -1.11
C ARG A 316 5.23 13.06 -1.73
N PRO A 317 6.40 13.12 -1.08
CA PRO A 317 7.62 12.47 -1.58
C PRO A 317 7.43 10.99 -1.95
N ALA A 318 6.60 10.25 -1.21
CA ALA A 318 6.30 8.85 -1.53
C ALA A 318 5.67 8.66 -2.94
N TRP A 319 4.84 9.59 -3.43
CA TRP A 319 4.34 9.59 -4.82
C TRP A 319 5.49 9.57 -5.83
N HIS A 320 6.46 10.46 -5.63
CA HIS A 320 7.59 10.60 -6.52
C HIS A 320 8.60 9.47 -6.36
N ALA A 321 8.70 8.89 -5.17
CA ALA A 321 9.52 7.71 -4.92
C ALA A 321 8.96 6.49 -5.66
N VAL A 322 7.64 6.30 -5.64
CA VAL A 322 6.94 5.28 -6.46
C VAL A 322 7.22 5.50 -7.95
N ARG A 323 7.07 6.73 -8.44
CA ARG A 323 7.40 7.08 -9.82
C ARG A 323 8.83 6.72 -10.17
N GLU A 324 9.80 7.13 -9.35
CA GLU A 324 11.22 6.85 -9.60
C GLU A 324 11.54 5.36 -9.51
N ALA A 325 10.95 4.64 -8.55
CA ALA A 325 11.12 3.21 -8.39
C ALA A 325 10.64 2.46 -9.65
N TYR A 326 9.44 2.77 -10.13
CA TYR A 326 8.78 1.98 -11.17
C TYR A 326 9.10 2.41 -12.60
N THR A 327 9.50 3.66 -12.82
CA THR A 327 9.80 4.23 -14.15
C THR A 327 11.26 4.67 -14.32
N GLY A 328 12.01 4.84 -13.23
CA GLY A 328 13.33 5.47 -13.26
C GLY A 328 13.30 7.01 -13.28
N ALA A 329 12.13 7.64 -13.43
CA ALA A 329 12.03 9.07 -13.59
C ALA A 329 12.01 9.82 -12.24
N LYS A 330 12.99 10.71 -12.07
CA LYS A 330 13.10 11.61 -10.90
C LYS A 330 12.01 12.68 -10.89
N PRO A 331 11.65 13.24 -9.71
CA PRO A 331 10.72 14.37 -9.61
C PRO A 331 11.14 15.55 -10.51
N VAL A 332 10.19 16.12 -11.24
CA VAL A 332 10.35 17.36 -12.02
C VAL A 332 9.12 18.26 -11.75
N PRO A 333 9.29 19.43 -11.12
CA PRO A 333 10.54 19.99 -10.58
C PRO A 333 11.10 19.14 -9.42
N ALA A 334 12.35 19.39 -9.03
CA ALA A 334 12.92 18.78 -7.83
C ALA A 334 12.09 19.14 -6.60
N LEU A 335 11.91 18.18 -5.68
CA LEU A 335 11.11 18.38 -4.48
C LEU A 335 11.74 19.43 -3.55
N PRO A 336 10.92 20.18 -2.79
CA PRO A 336 11.44 21.03 -1.73
C PRO A 336 12.28 20.23 -0.71
N VAL A 337 13.39 20.80 -0.27
CA VAL A 337 14.31 20.16 0.68
C VAL A 337 14.14 20.79 2.05
N LEU A 338 13.69 19.98 3.01
CA LEU A 338 13.56 20.39 4.41
C LEU A 338 14.95 20.58 5.02
N VAL A 339 15.21 21.77 5.55
CA VAL A 339 16.49 22.10 6.20
C VAL A 339 16.34 22.08 7.72
N ARG A 340 15.26 22.69 8.25
CA ARG A 340 15.06 22.81 9.69
C ARG A 340 13.59 23.02 10.03
N LEU A 341 13.14 22.38 11.12
CA LEU A 341 11.95 22.78 11.88
C LEU A 341 12.32 22.82 13.36
N GLU A 342 12.14 23.97 14.01
CA GLU A 342 12.57 24.19 15.39
C GLU A 342 11.61 25.14 16.11
N VAL A 343 11.21 24.79 17.34
CA VAL A 343 10.49 25.70 18.24
C VAL A 343 11.52 26.44 19.11
N ARG A 344 11.65 27.75 18.91
CA ARG A 344 12.67 28.60 19.56
C ARG A 344 12.21 29.23 20.88
N GLY A 345 10.91 29.24 21.14
CA GLY A 345 10.37 29.80 22.37
C GLY A 345 8.85 29.85 22.36
N LEU A 346 8.26 29.98 23.54
CA LEU A 346 6.83 30.09 23.76
C LEU A 346 6.51 31.45 24.38
N GLU A 347 5.42 32.06 23.91
CA GLU A 347 4.86 33.28 24.46
C GLU A 347 3.33 33.11 24.54
N LYS A 348 2.82 32.85 25.76
CA LYS A 348 1.43 32.42 25.97
C LYS A 348 1.11 31.19 25.11
N ASP A 349 0.02 31.23 24.33
CA ASP A 349 -0.42 30.20 23.40
C ASP A 349 0.29 30.26 22.03
N TRP A 350 1.34 31.06 21.86
CA TRP A 350 2.09 31.18 20.60
C TRP A 350 3.50 30.63 20.70
N ALA A 351 3.88 29.81 19.74
CA ALA A 351 5.27 29.37 19.53
C ALA A 351 5.96 30.24 18.47
N ASN A 352 7.21 30.62 18.76
CA ASN A 352 8.14 31.13 17.76
C ASN A 352 8.81 29.93 17.08
N VAL A 353 8.54 29.72 15.79
CA VAL A 353 9.00 28.57 15.02
C VAL A 353 9.94 29.02 13.92
N ALA A 354 11.10 28.37 13.79
CA ALA A 354 11.92 28.46 12.59
C ALA A 354 11.61 27.29 11.68
N PHE A 355 11.27 27.58 10.42
CA PHE A 355 10.97 26.57 9.42
C PHE A 355 11.63 26.96 8.10
N ASP A 356 12.73 26.26 7.81
CA ASP A 356 13.56 26.50 6.63
C ASP A 356 13.41 25.37 5.64
N VAL A 357 12.97 25.72 4.44
CA VAL A 357 12.77 24.79 3.33
C VAL A 357 13.36 25.43 2.07
N THR A 358 14.26 24.71 1.41
CA THR A 358 14.86 25.15 0.15
C THR A 358 14.01 24.64 -1.00
N SER A 359 13.63 25.52 -1.93
CA SER A 359 12.88 25.16 -3.13
C SER A 359 13.28 26.05 -4.29
N ALA A 360 13.15 25.53 -5.51
CA ALA A 360 13.34 26.30 -6.74
C ALA A 360 12.18 27.28 -6.99
N THR A 361 11.01 27.03 -6.39
CA THR A 361 9.81 27.88 -6.52
C THR A 361 9.36 28.39 -5.15
N PRO A 362 8.58 29.50 -5.09
CA PRO A 362 7.94 29.93 -3.86
C PRO A 362 7.11 28.81 -3.21
N LEU A 363 7.06 28.82 -1.87
CA LEU A 363 6.37 27.83 -1.07
C LEU A 363 5.17 28.44 -0.35
N GLU A 364 4.05 27.73 -0.37
CA GLU A 364 2.96 27.92 0.57
C GLU A 364 3.31 27.15 1.85
N VAL A 365 3.43 27.88 2.97
CA VAL A 365 3.80 27.31 4.26
C VAL A 365 2.60 27.34 5.20
N SER A 366 2.36 26.22 5.85
CA SER A 366 1.33 26.07 6.88
C SER A 366 1.84 25.19 8.02
N PHE A 367 1.08 25.16 9.12
CA PHE A 367 1.40 24.35 10.28
C PHE A 367 0.19 23.54 10.69
N ALA A 368 0.45 22.35 11.22
CA ALA A 368 -0.58 21.49 11.77
C ALA A 368 -0.06 20.81 13.03
N TYR A 369 -0.94 20.19 13.80
CA TYR A 369 -0.52 19.31 14.88
C TYR A 369 -1.27 17.99 14.87
N ASN A 370 -0.65 17.02 15.52
CA ASN A 370 -1.28 15.78 15.94
C ASN A 370 -1.02 15.58 17.45
N PHE A 371 -1.99 14.99 18.14
CA PHE A 371 -1.90 14.73 19.58
C PHE A 371 -2.22 13.27 19.89
N ARG A 372 -1.16 12.47 20.09
CA ARG A 372 -1.28 11.03 20.40
C ARG A 372 -1.82 10.75 21.81
N GLY A 373 -1.93 11.76 22.68
CA GLY A 373 -2.53 11.64 24.01
C GLY A 373 -4.06 11.68 24.05
N ALA A 374 -4.74 11.75 22.90
CA ALA A 374 -6.20 11.79 22.84
C ALA A 374 -6.86 10.45 23.20
N GLN A 375 -8.12 10.50 23.64
CA GLN A 375 -8.86 9.33 24.14
C GLN A 375 -9.25 8.38 23.03
N THR A 376 -9.79 8.91 21.93
CA THR A 376 -10.26 8.09 20.81
C THR A 376 -9.19 7.92 19.75
N ARG A 377 -9.27 6.82 19.00
CA ARG A 377 -8.38 6.56 17.88
C ARG A 377 -8.46 7.65 16.81
N GLU A 378 -9.68 8.05 16.45
CA GLU A 378 -9.92 9.12 15.47
C GLU A 378 -9.18 10.41 15.87
N GLU A 379 -9.27 10.82 17.13
CA GLU A 379 -8.58 12.02 17.61
C GLU A 379 -7.06 11.85 17.67
N ARG A 380 -6.57 10.65 17.99
CA ARG A 380 -5.14 10.34 17.96
C ARG A 380 -4.58 10.35 16.56
N ASP A 381 -5.36 10.03 15.54
CA ASP A 381 -4.92 10.03 14.13
C ASP A 381 -5.15 11.38 13.45
N ARG A 382 -6.05 12.21 13.99
CA ARG A 382 -6.39 13.53 13.44
C ARG A 382 -5.18 14.45 13.34
N VAL A 383 -5.05 15.10 12.18
CA VAL A 383 -4.15 16.22 11.96
C VAL A 383 -4.98 17.49 11.84
N THR A 384 -4.72 18.47 12.70
CA THR A 384 -5.47 19.72 12.75
C THR A 384 -4.58 20.88 12.33
N MET A 385 -5.03 21.65 11.34
CA MET A 385 -4.35 22.86 10.89
C MET A 385 -4.31 23.92 12.00
N LEU A 386 -3.18 24.61 12.12
CA LEU A 386 -2.95 25.64 13.12
C LEU A 386 -3.01 27.03 12.51
N GLU A 387 -3.52 27.98 13.30
CA GLU A 387 -3.36 29.40 13.01
C GLU A 387 -1.86 29.75 13.03
N SER A 388 -1.41 30.42 11.98
CA SER A 388 -0.02 30.87 11.90
C SER A 388 0.13 32.16 11.11
N ARG A 389 1.21 32.89 11.39
CA ARG A 389 1.60 34.11 10.66
C ARG A 389 3.11 34.21 10.57
N LYS A 390 3.60 34.93 9.56
CA LYS A 390 5.03 35.19 9.40
C LYS A 390 5.59 35.93 10.62
N GLY A 391 6.77 35.52 11.06
CA GLY A 391 7.54 36.20 12.09
C GLY A 391 8.24 37.45 11.57
N THR A 392 9.04 38.08 12.42
CA THR A 392 9.75 39.33 12.11
C THR A 392 10.98 39.14 11.23
N THR A 393 11.45 37.90 11.07
CA THR A 393 12.62 37.58 10.23
C THR A 393 12.27 36.49 9.21
N PRO A 394 12.93 36.46 8.03
CA PRO A 394 12.73 35.39 7.04
C PRO A 394 12.89 33.99 7.66
N GLY A 395 12.05 33.04 7.24
CA GLY A 395 12.06 31.67 7.77
C GLY A 395 11.47 31.49 9.18
N THR A 396 10.98 32.57 9.80
CA THR A 396 10.34 32.50 11.13
C THR A 396 8.83 32.66 11.06
N TRP A 397 8.15 32.00 11.99
CA TRP A 397 6.70 31.91 12.07
C TRP A 397 6.24 32.03 13.52
N ARG A 398 5.06 32.63 13.70
CA ARG A 398 4.28 32.56 14.94
C ARG A 398 3.19 31.54 14.70
N VAL A 399 3.18 30.47 15.49
CA VAL A 399 2.22 29.38 15.38
C VAL A 399 1.43 29.28 16.66
N ARG A 400 0.11 29.33 16.59
CA ARG A 400 -0.76 29.20 17.75
C ARG A 400 -0.87 27.74 18.14
N LEU A 401 -0.49 27.40 19.37
CA LEU A 401 -0.55 26.04 19.88
C LEU A 401 -1.96 25.69 20.37
N PRO A 402 -2.37 24.41 20.27
CA PRO A 402 -3.66 23.97 20.77
C PRO A 402 -3.68 23.93 22.31
N VAL A 403 -4.89 23.97 22.88
CA VAL A 403 -5.11 23.76 24.32
C VAL A 403 -5.29 22.27 24.56
N VAL A 404 -4.20 21.56 24.85
CA VAL A 404 -4.19 20.14 25.24
C VAL A 404 -3.20 19.93 26.39
N THR A 405 -3.37 18.85 27.16
CA THR A 405 -2.44 18.48 28.22
C THR A 405 -1.43 17.46 27.71
N GLY A 406 -0.17 17.88 27.49
CA GLY A 406 0.92 16.99 27.09
C GLY A 406 1.72 17.52 25.90
N ALA A 407 2.53 16.64 25.31
CA ALA A 407 3.29 16.98 24.10
C ALA A 407 2.47 16.73 22.84
N ILE A 408 2.56 17.65 21.88
CA ILE A 408 2.03 17.47 20.53
C ILE A 408 3.17 17.20 19.56
N LYS A 409 2.85 16.55 18.45
CA LYS A 409 3.66 16.58 17.23
C LYS A 409 3.25 17.80 16.41
N LEU A 410 4.18 18.74 16.23
CA LEU A 410 4.01 19.90 15.36
C LEU A 410 4.56 19.58 13.97
N TYR A 411 3.75 19.79 12.95
CA TYR A 411 4.13 19.68 11.55
C TYR A 411 4.41 21.07 10.97
N GLY A 412 5.55 21.22 10.30
CA GLY A 412 5.79 22.29 9.34
C GLY A 412 5.53 21.74 7.94
N LEU A 413 4.57 22.34 7.23
CA LEU A 413 4.10 21.90 5.92
C LEU A 413 4.51 22.93 4.86
N ALA A 414 5.20 22.50 3.81
CA ALA A 414 5.63 23.37 2.72
C ALA A 414 5.23 22.79 1.36
N LYS A 415 4.37 23.52 0.65
CA LYS A 415 3.82 23.13 -0.64
C LYS A 415 4.37 24.03 -1.76
N ASP A 416 4.89 23.42 -2.82
CA ASP A 416 5.37 24.16 -3.99
C ASP A 416 4.27 24.49 -5.00
N GLY A 417 4.61 25.26 -6.03
CA GLY A 417 3.66 25.65 -7.09
C GLY A 417 3.18 24.48 -7.97
N ALA A 418 3.84 23.33 -7.92
CA ALA A 418 3.43 22.11 -8.62
C ALA A 418 2.52 21.22 -7.75
N GLY A 419 2.24 21.63 -6.51
CA GLY A 419 1.40 20.88 -5.58
C GLY A 419 2.13 19.74 -4.87
N ASN A 420 3.46 19.75 -4.83
CA ASN A 420 4.25 18.83 -4.01
C ASN A 420 4.32 19.36 -2.58
N LEU A 421 3.89 18.56 -1.60
CA LEU A 421 3.91 18.89 -0.19
C LEU A 421 5.01 18.11 0.53
N VAL A 422 5.92 18.81 1.20
CA VAL A 422 6.87 18.23 2.16
C VAL A 422 6.50 18.61 3.59
N ALA A 423 6.88 17.77 4.54
CA ALA A 423 6.55 17.91 5.95
C ALA A 423 7.78 17.63 6.82
N ALA A 424 8.10 18.55 7.73
CA ALA A 424 9.00 18.31 8.84
C ALA A 424 8.20 18.19 10.14
N THR A 425 8.73 17.48 11.13
CA THR A 425 8.09 17.33 12.43
C THR A 425 9.03 17.67 13.58
N THR A 426 8.46 18.20 14.66
CA THR A 426 9.11 18.37 15.96
C THR A 426 8.07 18.16 17.05
N SER A 427 8.48 17.91 18.29
CA SER A 427 7.58 17.94 19.44
C SER A 427 7.60 19.28 20.16
N VAL A 428 6.47 19.65 20.75
CA VAL A 428 6.36 20.79 21.65
C VAL A 428 5.41 20.45 22.79
N ALA A 429 5.81 20.79 24.02
CA ALA A 429 4.90 20.74 25.16
C ALA A 429 4.02 21.98 25.12
N THR A 430 2.71 21.78 25.21
CA THR A 430 1.78 22.91 25.33
C THR A 430 1.84 23.50 26.74
N PRO A 431 1.67 24.84 26.89
CA PRO A 431 1.68 25.53 28.17
C PRO A 431 0.62 25.04 29.17
#